data_AF-A0AAN9E8E9-F1
#
_entry.id   AF-A0AAN9E8E9-F1
#
_cell.length_a   1.000
_cell.length_b   1.000
_cell.length_c   1.000
_cell.angle_alpha   90.00
_cell.angle_beta   90.00
_cell.angle_gamma   90.00
#
_symmetry.space_group_name_H-M   'P 1'
#
loop_
_entity.id
_entity.type
_entity.pdbx_description
1 polymer ?
#
loop_
_entity_poly.entity_id
_entity_poly.type
_entity_poly.pdbx_seq_one_letter_code
_entity_poly.pdbx_strand_id
1 'polypeptide(L)'
;MIFKPRKHKAQQDPQKGVRKLKPLILKPLTLHYSAANKQTIMVQWWRSTASHLRTVASHRHNSSSLSPFRCAPFHTIQAIPRECSGSRIAARDRMQGRIPAVVFFQNLLEKDPSARSASKKHLLTVEKKQIKAILDSVDVPFFCSTRFPLQIRAGSGSSHLLQSGTVLPIKIHRDEESGKILNLVFVWAEDGMELKVDVPVIFKGEDVCPGIKKGGILNRIRPSLKYLCPSEHIPSKIEVDVCKLDIEDRIFMRDIEIHPSLKLLSKNENMPICKIVATSLGNRDLLGSGSLRISSYSSRLGHGFLSTFQSAN
;
A
#
# COMPACT_ATOMS: atom_id res chain seq x y z
N MET A 1 16.10 -50.84 51.80
CA MET A 1 16.53 -50.21 53.07
C MET A 1 16.55 -48.71 52.90
N ILE A 2 15.86 -48.02 53.80
CA ILE A 2 15.59 -46.58 53.78
C ILE A 2 16.83 -45.83 54.31
N PHE A 3 17.34 -44.83 53.57
CA PHE A 3 18.38 -43.94 54.07
C PHE A 3 17.90 -42.48 54.12
N LYS A 4 17.82 -41.97 55.35
CA LYS A 4 17.47 -40.59 55.73
C LYS A 4 18.53 -39.58 55.24
N PRO A 5 18.16 -38.31 55.01
CA PRO A 5 19.14 -37.24 54.81
C PRO A 5 19.59 -36.62 56.13
N ARG A 6 20.90 -36.39 56.28
CA ARG A 6 21.53 -35.59 57.35
C ARG A 6 21.67 -34.14 56.86
N LYS A 7 21.12 -33.19 57.62
CA LYS A 7 21.46 -31.74 57.57
C LYS A 7 22.78 -31.48 58.32
N HIS A 8 23.39 -30.32 58.02
CA HIS A 8 24.50 -29.57 58.67
C HIS A 8 25.51 -29.17 57.57
N LYS A 9 26.11 -27.97 57.46
CA LYS A 9 26.34 -26.76 58.27
C LYS A 9 26.61 -25.62 57.24
N ALA A 10 26.11 -24.39 57.41
CA ALA A 10 26.81 -23.25 58.03
C ALA A 10 28.28 -23.11 57.61
N GLN A 11 28.68 -21.99 56.96
CA GLN A 11 29.88 -21.20 57.33
C GLN A 11 30.08 -19.93 56.44
N GLN A 12 30.19 -18.76 57.10
CA GLN A 12 31.12 -17.60 56.91
C GLN A 12 31.30 -16.91 55.53
N ASP A 13 31.66 -15.64 55.35
CA ASP A 13 31.92 -14.39 56.11
C ASP A 13 32.10 -13.27 55.00
N PRO A 14 32.72 -12.07 55.17
CA PRO A 14 32.15 -10.87 55.81
C PRO A 14 32.36 -9.55 55.01
N GLN A 15 31.81 -8.45 55.55
CA GLN A 15 32.22 -7.03 55.48
C GLN A 15 32.48 -6.30 54.14
N LYS A 16 31.76 -5.18 53.93
CA LYS A 16 32.38 -3.85 53.68
C LYS A 16 31.35 -2.71 53.77
N GLY A 17 31.68 -1.71 54.57
CA GLY A 17 30.83 -0.56 54.88
C GLY A 17 30.81 0.52 53.78
N VAL A 18 29.74 1.32 53.79
CA VAL A 18 29.66 2.58 53.07
C VAL A 18 29.08 3.65 53.99
N ARG A 19 29.73 4.81 53.95
CA ARG A 19 29.65 5.94 54.87
C ARG A 19 28.34 6.72 54.69
N LYS A 20 27.74 7.13 55.82
CA LYS A 20 26.60 8.05 55.89
C LYS A 20 27.01 9.47 55.43
N LEU A 21 26.30 10.03 54.46
CA LEU A 21 26.36 11.46 54.11
C LEU A 21 25.24 12.22 54.83
N LYS A 22 25.58 13.36 55.43
CA LYS A 22 24.66 14.30 56.12
C LYS A 22 23.96 15.20 55.09
N PRO A 23 22.69 15.58 55.31
CA PRO A 23 21.97 16.48 54.41
C PRO A 23 22.34 17.95 54.68
N LEU A 24 22.62 18.70 53.60
CA LEU A 24 22.83 20.15 53.60
C LEU A 24 21.49 20.88 53.45
N ILE A 25 21.25 21.82 54.35
CA ILE A 25 20.08 22.69 54.46
C ILE A 25 20.27 23.88 53.51
N LEU A 26 19.35 24.06 52.56
CA LEU A 26 19.27 25.26 51.70
C LEU A 26 18.25 26.24 52.29
N LYS A 27 18.69 27.49 52.51
CA LYS A 27 17.82 28.62 52.91
C LYS A 27 17.24 29.32 51.67
N PRO A 28 15.99 29.80 51.71
CA PRO A 28 15.35 30.51 50.59
C PRO A 28 15.79 31.99 50.55
N LEU A 29 16.13 32.47 49.35
CA LEU A 29 16.36 33.88 49.06
C LEU A 29 15.10 34.46 48.41
N THR A 30 14.40 35.30 49.17
CA THR A 30 13.33 36.20 48.73
C THR A 30 13.94 37.37 47.95
N LEU A 31 13.47 37.61 46.73
CA LEU A 31 13.72 38.87 46.02
C LEU A 31 12.40 39.62 45.84
N HIS A 32 12.45 40.87 46.26
CA HIS A 32 11.37 41.84 46.32
C HIS A 32 10.89 42.25 44.92
N TYR A 33 9.56 42.35 44.80
CA TYR A 33 8.86 43.02 43.72
C TYR A 33 8.90 44.54 43.96
N SER A 34 9.34 45.32 42.97
CA SER A 34 9.17 46.77 42.97
C SER A 34 8.51 47.20 41.67
N ALA A 35 7.30 47.71 41.80
CA ALA A 35 6.53 48.35 40.75
C ALA A 35 6.77 49.85 40.82
N ALA A 36 7.16 50.48 39.70
CA ALA A 36 6.85 51.88 39.42
C ALA A 36 7.22 52.27 37.97
N ASN A 37 6.28 52.99 37.36
CA ASN A 37 6.37 53.86 36.18
C ASN A 37 6.43 53.23 34.78
N LYS A 38 5.81 53.81 33.75
CA LYS A 38 4.58 54.60 33.52
C LYS A 38 4.63 54.85 32.00
N GLN A 39 3.49 54.63 31.32
CA GLN A 39 3.00 55.39 30.15
C GLN A 39 3.81 55.41 28.82
N THR A 40 3.15 54.83 27.79
CA THR A 40 2.78 55.47 26.50
C THR A 40 3.88 55.84 25.48
N ILE A 41 3.73 55.38 24.22
CA ILE A 41 3.68 56.13 22.94
C ILE A 41 4.19 55.28 21.73
N MET A 42 3.31 55.13 20.72
CA MET A 42 3.45 54.98 19.23
C MET A 42 4.52 54.06 18.63
N VAL A 43 4.24 53.14 17.68
CA VAL A 43 3.72 53.25 16.30
C VAL A 43 4.64 54.00 15.31
N GLN A 44 5.06 53.25 14.28
CA GLN A 44 5.45 53.62 12.90
C GLN A 44 6.92 53.81 12.48
N TRP A 45 7.12 53.43 11.20
CA TRP A 45 8.24 53.61 10.26
C TRP A 45 9.37 52.56 10.31
N TRP A 46 9.68 51.83 9.23
CA TRP A 46 10.08 52.34 7.90
C TRP A 46 9.51 51.58 6.69
N ARG A 47 9.08 52.34 5.67
CA ARG A 47 9.11 52.00 4.24
C ARG A 47 9.85 53.12 3.50
N SER A 48 10.52 52.73 2.42
CA SER A 48 11.04 53.54 1.29
C SER A 48 12.40 54.21 1.40
N THR A 49 13.37 53.65 0.67
CA THR A 49 13.91 54.22 -0.58
C THR A 49 14.20 53.04 -1.54
N ALA A 50 13.33 52.70 -2.49
CA ALA A 50 13.34 53.19 -3.88
C ALA A 50 14.76 53.20 -4.49
N SER A 51 15.11 52.14 -5.23
CA SER A 51 15.08 52.12 -6.71
C SER A 51 16.27 52.85 -7.34
N HIS A 52 17.13 52.11 -8.05
CA HIS A 52 17.72 52.39 -9.38
C HIS A 52 18.98 51.52 -9.58
N LEU A 53 18.92 50.51 -10.46
CA LEU A 53 19.73 50.42 -11.69
C LEU A 53 19.68 49.02 -12.35
N ARG A 54 19.09 49.03 -13.55
CA ARG A 54 19.26 48.23 -14.78
C ARG A 54 19.84 46.80 -14.77
N THR A 55 19.03 45.93 -15.37
CA THR A 55 19.28 44.81 -16.29
C THR A 55 20.67 44.72 -16.94
N VAL A 56 21.31 43.55 -16.77
CA VAL A 56 22.16 42.90 -17.77
C VAL A 56 21.79 41.41 -17.79
N ALA A 57 21.28 40.95 -18.92
CA ALA A 57 21.20 39.53 -19.25
C ALA A 57 22.42 39.19 -20.10
N SER A 58 23.12 38.08 -19.80
CA SER A 58 23.75 37.18 -20.78
C SER A 58 24.51 36.03 -20.09
N HIS A 59 24.20 34.82 -20.52
CA HIS A 59 25.02 33.60 -20.54
C HIS A 59 25.73 33.13 -19.25
N ARG A 60 25.23 32.03 -18.69
CA ARG A 60 26.10 30.93 -18.27
C ARG A 60 25.46 29.57 -18.54
N HIS A 61 26.18 28.76 -19.31
CA HIS A 61 25.88 27.36 -19.56
C HIS A 61 26.02 26.55 -18.27
N ASN A 62 24.97 25.78 -17.99
CA ASN A 62 24.98 24.33 -17.75
C ASN A 62 26.17 23.71 -16.99
N SER A 63 25.94 23.31 -15.73
CA SER A 63 26.30 21.99 -15.21
C SER A 63 25.97 21.87 -13.72
N SER A 64 24.76 21.44 -13.40
CA SER A 64 24.51 20.74 -12.14
C SER A 64 23.42 19.71 -12.42
N SER A 65 23.86 18.48 -12.59
CA SER A 65 23.03 17.28 -12.66
C SER A 65 22.10 17.22 -11.45
N LEU A 66 20.90 17.76 -11.60
CA LEU A 66 19.79 17.45 -10.71
C LEU A 66 19.30 16.08 -11.13
N SER A 67 19.55 15.09 -10.29
CA SER A 67 18.92 13.78 -10.35
C SER A 67 17.40 13.95 -10.51
N PRO A 68 16.73 13.17 -11.38
CA PRO A 68 15.28 13.32 -11.58
C PRO A 68 14.45 12.70 -10.45
N PHE A 69 15.07 12.14 -9.41
CA PHE A 69 14.38 11.65 -8.24
C PHE A 69 14.06 12.80 -7.28
N ARG A 70 13.19 13.73 -7.71
CA ARG A 70 12.42 14.49 -6.74
C ARG A 70 11.53 13.47 -6.02
N CYS A 71 11.91 13.11 -4.79
CA CYS A 71 10.98 12.50 -3.85
C CYS A 71 9.76 13.43 -3.78
N ALA A 72 8.66 13.04 -4.41
CA ALA A 72 7.38 13.47 -3.89
C ALA A 72 7.39 13.10 -2.41
N PRO A 73 7.04 14.02 -1.48
CA PRO A 73 7.00 13.68 -0.07
C PRO A 73 5.79 12.75 0.14
N PHE A 74 5.96 11.47 -0.18
CA PHE A 74 4.97 10.48 0.18
C PHE A 74 4.82 10.55 1.70
N HIS A 75 3.59 10.67 2.16
CA HIS A 75 3.27 10.84 3.57
C HIS A 75 3.93 9.73 4.38
N THR A 76 4.70 10.11 5.40
CA THR A 76 5.29 9.15 6.34
C THR A 76 4.18 8.47 7.13
N ILE A 77 4.03 7.16 6.95
CA ILE A 77 3.03 6.37 7.65
C ILE A 77 3.42 6.33 9.12
N GLN A 78 2.51 6.77 10.00
CA GLN A 78 2.69 6.69 11.44
C GLN A 78 2.00 5.44 11.97
N ALA A 79 2.73 4.69 12.78
CA ALA A 79 2.27 3.45 13.35
C ALA A 79 2.54 3.38 14.84
N ILE A 80 1.73 2.60 15.56
CA ILE A 80 1.88 2.34 16.99
C ILE A 80 1.91 0.81 17.16
N PRO A 81 2.84 0.25 17.97
CA PRO A 81 2.85 -1.17 18.27
C PRO A 81 1.53 -1.66 18.86
N ARG A 82 1.15 -2.89 18.54
CA ARG A 82 0.08 -3.61 19.23
C ARG A 82 0.65 -4.86 19.90
N GLU A 83 0.33 -5.03 21.17
CA GLU A 83 0.79 -6.18 21.95
C GLU A 83 -0.04 -7.43 21.66
N CYS A 84 -1.32 -7.25 21.33
CA CYS A 84 -2.27 -8.35 21.17
C CYS A 84 -2.86 -8.41 19.75
N SER A 85 -3.18 -9.63 19.33
CA SER A 85 -3.90 -9.93 18.09
C SER A 85 -5.26 -10.57 18.37
N GLY A 86 -6.23 -10.37 17.49
CA GLY A 86 -7.55 -11.01 17.59
C GLY A 86 -8.64 -10.16 16.96
N SER A 87 -9.79 -10.78 16.66
CA SER A 87 -10.92 -10.13 15.99
C SER A 87 -11.49 -8.98 16.81
N ARG A 88 -11.76 -9.21 18.10
CA ARG A 88 -12.33 -8.21 19.02
C ARG A 88 -11.40 -7.00 19.21
N ILE A 89 -10.09 -7.23 19.26
CA ILE A 89 -9.07 -6.19 19.41
C ILE A 89 -9.01 -5.35 18.13
N ALA A 90 -8.92 -6.02 16.98
CA ALA A 90 -8.95 -5.35 15.67
C ALA A 90 -10.23 -4.53 15.46
N ALA A 91 -11.39 -5.03 15.91
CA ALA A 91 -12.64 -4.28 15.87
C ALA A 91 -12.58 -3.01 16.74
N ARG A 92 -12.01 -3.10 17.96
CA ARG A 92 -11.80 -1.95 18.84
C ARG A 92 -10.88 -0.91 18.22
N ASP A 93 -9.77 -1.32 17.62
CA ASP A 93 -8.85 -0.40 16.92
C ASP A 93 -9.57 0.36 15.80
N ARG A 94 -10.40 -0.35 15.01
CA ARG A 94 -11.19 0.25 13.92
C ARG A 94 -12.24 1.24 14.42
N MET A 95 -12.90 0.93 15.55
CA MET A 95 -13.81 1.88 16.22
C MET A 95 -13.09 3.15 16.66
N GLN A 96 -11.82 3.04 17.08
CA GLN A 96 -10.97 4.18 17.45
C GLN A 96 -10.32 4.87 16.25
N GLY A 97 -10.70 4.52 15.01
CA GLY A 97 -10.14 5.13 13.80
C GLY A 97 -8.71 4.67 13.46
N ARG A 98 -8.26 3.53 13.99
CA ARG A 98 -7.00 2.89 13.63
C ARG A 98 -7.23 1.63 12.80
N ILE A 99 -6.28 1.27 11.95
CA ILE A 99 -6.30 0.07 11.12
C ILE A 99 -5.21 -0.87 11.65
N PRO A 100 -5.53 -2.13 11.97
CA PRO A 100 -4.51 -3.11 12.32
C PRO A 100 -3.61 -3.38 11.11
N ALA A 101 -2.31 -3.49 11.38
CA ALA A 101 -1.29 -3.76 10.38
C ALA A 101 -0.27 -4.78 10.88
N VAL A 102 0.49 -5.32 9.93
CA VAL A 102 1.66 -6.15 10.20
C VAL A 102 2.80 -5.74 9.29
N VAL A 103 4.02 -5.70 9.83
CA VAL A 103 5.25 -5.46 9.09
C VAL A 103 6.20 -6.63 9.33
N PHE A 104 6.80 -7.16 8.28
CA PHE A 104 7.76 -8.26 8.37
C PHE A 104 8.79 -8.18 7.24
N PHE A 105 9.89 -8.92 7.36
CA PHE A 105 10.85 -9.06 6.27
C PHE A 105 10.39 -10.14 5.30
N GLN A 106 10.47 -9.86 4.00
CA GLN A 106 10.13 -10.86 2.99
C GLN A 106 11.31 -11.83 2.84
N ASN A 107 11.22 -13.03 3.43
CA ASN A 107 12.27 -14.05 3.24
C ASN A 107 12.22 -14.56 1.79
N LEU A 108 13.16 -14.12 0.94
CA LEU A 108 13.24 -14.53 -0.46
C LEU A 108 14.32 -15.56 -0.77
N LEU A 109 15.34 -15.70 0.09
CA LEU A 109 16.55 -16.47 -0.20
C LEU A 109 16.60 -17.87 0.44
N GLU A 110 15.63 -18.26 1.28
CA GLU A 110 15.69 -19.56 1.98
C GLU A 110 14.84 -20.62 1.27
N LYS A 111 15.50 -21.45 0.45
CA LYS A 111 14.90 -22.66 -0.15
C LYS A 111 14.65 -23.78 0.87
N ASP A 112 15.27 -23.73 2.04
CA ASP A 112 15.19 -24.78 3.06
C ASP A 112 14.05 -24.52 4.06
N PRO A 113 13.03 -25.41 4.14
CA PRO A 113 11.89 -25.25 5.05
C PRO A 113 12.24 -25.24 6.54
N SER A 114 13.37 -25.85 6.92
CA SER A 114 13.83 -26.06 8.29
C SER A 114 14.67 -24.90 8.85
N ALA A 115 15.24 -24.06 7.99
CA ALA A 115 16.06 -22.92 8.37
C ALA A 115 15.28 -21.59 8.38
N ARG A 116 13.98 -21.61 8.06
CA ARG A 116 13.11 -20.42 8.07
C ARG A 116 13.08 -19.83 9.49
N SER A 117 13.98 -18.89 9.76
CA SER A 117 13.90 -18.06 10.96
C SER A 117 12.49 -17.48 11.00
N ALA A 118 11.76 -17.76 12.09
CA ALA A 118 10.41 -17.27 12.27
C ALA A 118 10.43 -15.76 12.02
N SER A 119 9.87 -15.34 10.88
CA SER A 119 9.93 -13.95 10.45
C SER A 119 9.41 -13.08 11.59
N LYS A 120 10.29 -12.23 12.14
CA LYS A 120 9.96 -11.35 13.27
C LYS A 120 8.90 -10.36 12.80
N LYS A 121 7.63 -10.72 13.01
CA LYS A 121 6.47 -9.92 12.63
C LYS A 121 6.27 -8.83 13.67
N HIS A 122 6.27 -7.58 13.22
CA HIS A 122 5.89 -6.44 14.03
C HIS A 122 4.40 -6.21 13.84
N LEU A 123 3.65 -6.39 14.92
CA LEU A 123 2.23 -6.12 14.94
C LEU A 123 2.05 -4.62 15.23
N LEU A 124 1.39 -3.91 14.31
CA LEU A 124 1.20 -2.45 14.41
C LEU A 124 -0.26 -2.06 14.25
N THR A 125 -0.58 -0.81 14.55
CA THR A 125 -1.79 -0.11 14.14
C THR A 125 -1.41 1.20 13.47
N VAL A 126 -2.13 1.59 12.42
CA VAL A 126 -1.92 2.85 11.67
C VAL A 126 -3.17 3.69 11.68
N GLU A 127 -3.05 5.01 11.49
CA GLU A 127 -4.21 5.90 11.49
C GLU A 127 -5.04 5.76 10.19
N LYS A 128 -6.36 5.55 10.32
CA LYS A 128 -7.26 5.38 9.18
C LYS A 128 -7.29 6.61 8.27
N LYS A 129 -7.35 7.81 8.86
CA LYS A 129 -7.43 9.07 8.11
C LYS A 129 -6.20 9.27 7.23
N GLN A 130 -5.03 8.98 7.77
CA GLN A 130 -3.77 9.08 7.05
C GLN A 130 -3.72 8.12 5.86
N ILE A 131 -4.03 6.83 6.06
CA ILE A 131 -4.03 5.85 4.97
C ILE A 131 -5.07 6.21 3.92
N LYS A 132 -6.24 6.71 4.32
CA LYS A 132 -7.26 7.17 3.38
C LYS A 132 -6.71 8.32 2.51
N ALA A 133 -6.11 9.35 3.12
CA ALA A 133 -5.51 10.46 2.39
C ALA A 133 -4.43 10.01 1.41
N ILE A 134 -3.61 9.02 1.79
CA ILE A 134 -2.59 8.45 0.89
C ILE A 134 -3.26 7.76 -0.31
N LEU A 135 -4.28 6.94 -0.07
CA LEU A 135 -5.01 6.23 -1.12
C LEU A 135 -5.76 7.16 -2.07
N ASP A 136 -6.30 8.27 -1.55
CA ASP A 136 -6.95 9.30 -2.35
C ASP A 136 -5.93 10.05 -3.24
N SER A 137 -4.64 10.06 -2.87
CA SER A 137 -3.57 10.74 -3.61
C SER A 137 -2.79 9.87 -4.61
N VAL A 138 -2.55 8.59 -4.28
CA VAL A 138 -1.70 7.67 -5.06
C VAL A 138 -2.54 6.69 -5.87
N ASP A 139 -3.87 6.68 -5.74
CA ASP A 139 -4.76 5.62 -6.19
C ASP A 139 -4.41 4.22 -5.62
N VAL A 140 -5.42 3.35 -5.60
CA VAL A 140 -5.32 2.00 -5.05
C VAL A 140 -4.29 1.09 -5.74
N PRO A 141 -4.24 0.99 -7.09
CA PRO A 141 -3.34 0.05 -7.74
C PRO A 141 -1.87 0.40 -7.50
N PHE A 142 -1.53 1.68 -7.40
CA PHE A 142 -0.14 2.14 -7.22
C PHE A 142 0.31 2.15 -5.76
N PHE A 143 -0.63 2.07 -4.80
CA PHE A 143 -0.27 1.97 -3.38
C PHE A 143 0.58 0.75 -3.07
N CYS A 144 0.30 -0.40 -3.68
CA CYS A 144 1.05 -1.63 -3.44
C CYS A 144 2.40 -1.71 -4.19
N SER A 145 2.64 -0.81 -5.15
CA SER A 145 3.90 -0.71 -5.90
C SER A 145 4.76 0.48 -5.44
N THR A 146 4.30 1.25 -4.45
CA THR A 146 4.99 2.45 -3.97
C THR A 146 5.56 2.22 -2.57
N ARG A 147 6.82 2.62 -2.37
CA ARG A 147 7.48 2.59 -1.07
C ARG A 147 7.06 3.78 -0.21
N PHE A 148 6.86 3.54 1.08
CA PHE A 148 6.50 4.58 2.05
C PHE A 148 7.46 4.57 3.25
N PRO A 149 7.88 5.74 3.75
CA PRO A 149 8.56 5.81 5.04
C PRO A 149 7.57 5.46 6.15
N LEU A 150 8.01 4.63 7.11
CA LEU A 150 7.27 4.19 8.28
C LEU A 150 7.95 4.69 9.56
N GLN A 151 7.17 5.28 10.46
CA GLN A 151 7.58 5.65 11.81
C GLN A 151 6.73 4.92 12.84
N ILE A 152 7.37 4.08 13.65
CA ILE A 152 6.76 3.36 14.77
C ILE A 152 6.96 4.20 16.03
N ARG A 153 5.87 4.75 16.57
CA ARG A 153 5.84 5.59 17.77
C ARG A 153 5.39 4.79 18.99
N ALA A 154 5.81 5.20 20.18
CA ALA A 154 5.47 4.50 21.42
C ALA A 154 3.96 4.52 21.76
N GLY A 155 3.22 5.48 21.24
CA GLY A 155 1.79 5.62 21.50
C GLY A 155 1.15 6.70 20.64
N SER A 156 -0.18 6.81 20.74
CA SER A 156 -0.93 7.84 20.02
C SER A 156 -0.57 9.23 20.54
N GLY A 157 -0.19 10.14 19.65
CA GLY A 157 0.28 11.49 20.00
C GLY A 157 1.70 11.56 20.61
N SER A 158 2.38 10.42 20.80
CA SER A 158 3.74 10.41 21.34
C SER A 158 4.76 10.91 20.30
N SER A 159 5.70 11.73 20.74
CA SER A 159 6.89 12.11 19.97
C SER A 159 8.00 11.06 20.02
N HIS A 160 7.91 10.09 20.93
CA HIS A 160 8.93 9.07 21.12
C HIS A 160 8.88 8.02 19.98
N LEU A 161 9.90 8.03 19.14
CA LEU A 161 10.09 7.11 18.03
C LEU A 161 10.80 5.83 18.53
N LEU A 162 10.15 4.68 18.33
CA LEU A 162 10.72 3.37 18.65
C LEU A 162 11.58 2.83 17.52
N GLN A 163 11.10 2.98 16.28
CA GLN A 163 11.78 2.48 15.09
C GLN A 163 11.29 3.23 13.85
N SER A 164 12.16 3.41 12.86
CA SER A 164 11.81 3.95 11.55
C SER A 164 12.48 3.15 10.44
N GLY A 165 11.87 3.13 9.27
CA GLY A 165 12.44 2.55 8.06
C GLY A 165 11.50 2.68 6.88
N THR A 166 11.87 2.09 5.75
CA THR A 166 11.04 2.10 4.53
C THR A 166 10.25 0.81 4.42
N VAL A 167 8.98 0.91 4.06
CA VAL A 167 8.10 -0.25 3.87
C VAL A 167 7.40 -0.22 2.52
N LEU A 168 7.09 -1.39 2.01
CA LEU A 168 6.25 -1.60 0.84
C LEU A 168 4.93 -2.26 1.27
N PRO A 169 3.77 -1.67 0.94
CA PRO A 169 2.49 -2.33 1.13
C PRO A 169 2.35 -3.48 0.14
N ILE A 170 2.11 -4.70 0.61
CA ILE A 170 1.91 -5.87 -0.27
C ILE A 170 0.46 -6.31 -0.37
N LYS A 171 -0.36 -5.94 0.62
CA LYS A 171 -1.78 -6.32 0.63
C LYS A 171 -2.61 -5.34 1.44
N ILE A 172 -3.73 -4.94 0.87
CA ILE A 172 -4.78 -4.19 1.53
C ILE A 172 -6.01 -5.07 1.62
N HIS A 173 -6.53 -5.30 2.82
CA HIS A 173 -7.82 -5.95 3.00
C HIS A 173 -8.88 -4.88 3.13
N ARG A 174 -9.84 -4.88 2.22
CA ARG A 174 -11.00 -4.00 2.25
C ARG A 174 -12.24 -4.84 2.42
N ASP A 175 -13.20 -4.25 3.11
CA ASP A 175 -14.56 -4.73 3.13
C ASP A 175 -15.18 -4.48 1.75
N GLU A 176 -15.79 -5.50 1.15
CA GLU A 176 -16.31 -5.43 -0.22
C GLU A 176 -17.53 -4.52 -0.31
N GLU A 177 -18.40 -4.54 0.70
CA GLU A 177 -19.63 -3.76 0.73
C GLU A 177 -19.36 -2.30 1.13
N SER A 178 -18.65 -2.08 2.24
CA SER A 178 -18.46 -0.73 2.78
C SER A 178 -17.19 -0.03 2.26
N GLY A 179 -16.31 -0.74 1.55
CA GLY A 179 -15.02 -0.23 1.09
C GLY A 179 -14.03 0.09 2.21
N LYS A 180 -14.38 -0.20 3.47
CA LYS A 180 -13.55 0.14 4.65
C LYS A 180 -12.31 -0.74 4.69
N ILE A 181 -11.17 -0.14 5.01
CA ILE A 181 -9.91 -0.88 5.17
C ILE A 181 -9.93 -1.64 6.49
N LEU A 182 -9.81 -2.96 6.41
CA LEU A 182 -9.85 -3.86 7.54
C LEU A 182 -8.45 -4.16 8.08
N ASN A 183 -7.47 -4.36 7.19
CA ASN A 183 -6.12 -4.75 7.57
C ASN A 183 -5.11 -4.34 6.49
N LEU A 184 -3.89 -4.05 6.91
CA LEU A 184 -2.77 -3.72 6.02
C LEU A 184 -1.59 -4.66 6.27
N VAL A 185 -0.93 -5.03 5.19
CA VAL A 185 0.24 -5.90 5.24
C VAL A 185 1.38 -5.17 4.54
N PHE A 186 2.45 -4.92 5.29
CA PHE A 186 3.65 -4.29 4.81
C PHE A 186 4.84 -5.26 4.89
N VAL A 187 5.81 -5.04 4.01
CA VAL A 187 7.13 -5.63 4.12
C VAL A 187 8.16 -4.53 4.28
N TRP A 188 9.25 -4.80 5.02
CA TRP A 188 10.39 -3.89 5.02
C TRP A 188 11.02 -3.83 3.64
N ALA A 189 11.32 -2.63 3.18
CA ALA A 189 11.82 -2.31 1.85
C ALA A 189 13.01 -1.36 1.94
N GLU A 190 13.99 -1.76 2.76
CA GLU A 190 15.27 -1.07 2.88
C GLU A 190 16.07 -1.23 1.58
N ASP A 191 16.98 -0.30 1.35
CA ASP A 191 17.83 -0.28 0.15
C ASP A 191 18.71 -1.54 0.10
N GLY A 192 18.98 -2.04 -1.10
CA GLY A 192 19.66 -3.33 -1.32
C GLY A 192 18.83 -4.61 -1.08
N MET A 193 17.59 -4.54 -0.56
CA MET A 193 16.73 -5.72 -0.44
C MET A 193 16.07 -6.09 -1.76
N GLU A 194 16.05 -7.38 -2.11
CA GLU A 194 15.20 -7.90 -3.18
C GLU A 194 13.78 -8.15 -2.64
N LEU A 195 12.77 -7.74 -3.40
CA LEU A 195 11.36 -7.87 -3.04
C LEU A 195 10.56 -8.48 -4.19
N LYS A 196 9.56 -9.30 -3.84
CA LYS A 196 8.52 -9.72 -4.79
C LYS A 196 7.40 -8.69 -4.75
N VAL A 197 7.28 -7.94 -5.82
CA VAL A 197 6.33 -6.83 -5.95
C VAL A 197 5.27 -7.17 -6.98
N ASP A 198 4.06 -6.67 -6.77
CA ASP A 198 2.95 -6.77 -7.71
C ASP A 198 2.74 -5.37 -8.31
N VAL A 199 3.12 -5.20 -9.58
CA VAL A 199 3.14 -3.89 -10.23
C VAL A 199 1.91 -3.78 -11.14
N PRO A 200 1.10 -2.73 -10.99
CA PRO A 200 -0.07 -2.54 -11.84
C PRO A 200 0.32 -2.18 -13.27
N VAL A 201 -0.49 -2.67 -14.22
CA VAL A 201 -0.35 -2.40 -15.65
C VAL A 201 -1.37 -1.33 -16.05
N ILE A 202 -0.91 -0.31 -16.75
CA ILE A 202 -1.72 0.79 -17.29
C ILE A 202 -1.59 0.79 -18.80
N PHE A 203 -2.73 0.86 -19.48
CA PHE A 203 -2.77 0.88 -20.94
C PHE A 203 -2.80 2.32 -21.44
N LYS A 204 -1.96 2.62 -22.44
CA LYS A 204 -1.89 3.92 -23.10
C LYS A 204 -2.46 3.82 -24.51
N GLY A 205 -3.14 4.88 -24.94
CA GLY A 205 -3.67 4.96 -26.30
C GLY A 205 -4.94 4.17 -26.55
N GLU A 206 -5.74 3.91 -25.49
CA GLU A 206 -7.04 3.25 -25.63
C GLU A 206 -7.99 4.05 -26.57
N ASP A 207 -7.85 5.36 -26.62
CA ASP A 207 -8.65 6.30 -27.42
C ASP A 207 -8.30 6.29 -28.92
N VAL A 208 -7.02 6.08 -29.26
CA VAL A 208 -6.54 6.07 -30.65
C VAL A 208 -6.54 4.68 -31.30
N CYS A 209 -6.64 3.63 -30.48
CA CYS A 209 -6.57 2.24 -30.88
C CYS A 209 -7.61 1.85 -31.97
N PRO A 210 -7.19 1.27 -33.12
CA PRO A 210 -8.10 0.93 -34.20
C PRO A 210 -9.09 -0.17 -33.81
N GLY A 211 -8.65 -1.18 -33.06
CA GLY A 211 -9.53 -2.26 -32.60
C GLY A 211 -10.67 -1.76 -31.71
N ILE A 212 -10.41 -0.76 -30.86
CA ILE A 212 -11.43 -0.11 -30.02
C ILE A 212 -12.36 0.76 -30.87
N LYS A 213 -11.81 1.56 -31.80
CA LYS A 213 -12.61 2.39 -32.72
C LYS A 213 -13.56 1.58 -33.62
N LYS A 214 -13.19 0.34 -33.95
CA LYS A 214 -14.04 -0.60 -34.70
C LYS A 214 -15.15 -1.25 -33.84
N GLY A 215 -15.33 -0.83 -32.59
CA GLY A 215 -16.32 -1.39 -31.66
C GLY A 215 -15.82 -2.60 -30.88
N GLY A 216 -14.50 -2.81 -30.80
CA GLY A 216 -13.89 -3.78 -29.89
C GLY A 216 -13.77 -3.25 -28.46
N ILE A 217 -13.67 -4.16 -27.49
CA ILE A 217 -13.45 -3.85 -26.08
C ILE A 217 -12.07 -4.38 -25.66
N LEU A 218 -11.30 -3.55 -24.95
CA LEU A 218 -10.04 -3.97 -24.34
C LEU A 218 -10.31 -4.89 -23.16
N ASN A 219 -9.99 -6.17 -23.32
CA ASN A 219 -10.03 -7.15 -22.24
C ASN A 219 -8.68 -7.17 -21.50
N ARG A 220 -8.70 -6.71 -20.25
CA ARG A 220 -7.54 -6.65 -19.34
C ARG A 220 -7.39 -7.99 -18.61
N ILE A 221 -6.66 -8.94 -19.22
CA ILE A 221 -6.48 -10.29 -18.69
C ILE A 221 -5.63 -10.28 -17.42
N ARG A 222 -4.59 -9.44 -17.38
CA ARG A 222 -3.69 -9.29 -16.24
C ARG A 222 -3.59 -7.81 -15.87
N PRO A 223 -4.31 -7.34 -14.83
CA PRO A 223 -4.23 -5.95 -14.39
C PRO A 223 -2.92 -5.63 -13.65
N SER A 224 -2.18 -6.65 -13.20
CA SER A 224 -0.90 -6.51 -12.53
C SER A 224 0.04 -7.67 -12.85
N LEU A 225 1.34 -7.43 -12.69
CA LEU A 225 2.41 -8.38 -12.97
C LEU A 225 3.37 -8.48 -11.78
N LYS A 226 3.78 -9.71 -11.49
CA LYS A 226 4.65 -10.01 -10.35
C LYS A 226 6.11 -10.04 -10.79
N TYR A 227 6.91 -9.18 -10.17
CA TYR A 227 8.34 -9.08 -10.41
C TYR A 227 9.13 -9.34 -9.14
N LEU A 228 10.34 -9.85 -9.32
CA LEU A 228 11.42 -9.77 -8.35
C LEU A 228 12.28 -8.59 -8.76
N CYS A 229 12.44 -7.62 -7.87
CA CYS A 229 13.29 -6.46 -8.12
C CYS A 229 13.92 -5.94 -6.83
N PRO A 230 15.07 -5.23 -6.93
CA PRO A 230 15.60 -4.46 -5.81
C PRO A 230 14.59 -3.40 -5.36
N SER A 231 14.53 -3.13 -4.06
CA SER A 231 13.65 -2.13 -3.46
C SER A 231 13.81 -0.74 -4.09
N GLU A 232 15.03 -0.36 -4.44
CA GLU A 232 15.37 0.92 -5.07
C GLU A 232 14.73 1.13 -6.44
N HIS A 233 14.57 0.04 -7.20
CA HIS A 233 14.15 0.07 -8.60
C HIS A 233 12.70 -0.37 -8.81
N ILE A 234 11.87 -0.37 -7.76
CA ILE A 234 10.45 -0.73 -7.89
C ILE A 234 9.74 0.34 -8.76
N PRO A 235 9.20 -0.04 -9.93
CA PRO A 235 8.42 0.87 -10.75
C PRO A 235 7.03 1.06 -10.15
N SER A 236 6.52 2.30 -10.17
CA SER A 236 5.15 2.58 -9.71
C SER A 236 4.09 1.92 -10.59
N LYS A 237 4.33 1.84 -11.90
CA LYS A 237 3.42 1.25 -12.88
C LYS A 237 4.19 0.74 -14.10
N ILE A 238 3.59 -0.19 -14.81
CA ILE A 238 4.04 -0.65 -16.13
C ILE A 238 3.08 -0.11 -17.17
N GLU A 239 3.61 0.59 -18.16
CA GLU A 239 2.80 1.18 -19.23
C GLU A 239 2.86 0.29 -20.46
N VAL A 240 1.69 -0.05 -21.00
CA VAL A 240 1.54 -0.90 -22.19
C VAL A 240 0.82 -0.09 -23.26
N ASP A 241 1.48 0.08 -24.41
CA ASP A 241 0.89 0.80 -25.53
C ASP A 241 -0.07 -0.11 -26.31
N VAL A 242 -1.32 0.33 -26.48
CA VAL A 242 -2.35 -0.36 -27.26
C VAL A 242 -2.74 0.39 -28.54
N CYS A 243 -2.06 1.49 -28.89
CA CYS A 243 -2.40 2.36 -30.03
C CYS A 243 -2.51 1.62 -31.37
N LYS A 244 -1.74 0.55 -31.57
CA LYS A 244 -1.60 -0.15 -32.86
C LYS A 244 -2.36 -1.47 -32.94
N LEU A 245 -3.08 -1.87 -31.90
CA LEU A 245 -3.76 -3.16 -31.85
C LEU A 245 -5.08 -3.15 -32.61
N ASP A 246 -5.34 -4.21 -33.37
CA ASP A 246 -6.63 -4.49 -34.01
C ASP A 246 -7.47 -5.50 -33.20
N ILE A 247 -8.68 -5.79 -33.68
CA ILE A 247 -9.57 -6.80 -33.09
C ILE A 247 -8.89 -8.18 -33.13
N GLU A 248 -8.99 -8.94 -32.03
CA GLU A 248 -8.34 -10.24 -31.77
C GLU A 248 -6.82 -10.19 -31.53
N ASP A 249 -6.16 -9.03 -31.67
CA ASP A 249 -4.76 -8.88 -31.31
C ASP A 249 -4.52 -8.98 -29.80
N ARG A 250 -3.30 -9.41 -29.44
CA ARG A 250 -2.89 -9.69 -28.05
C ARG A 250 -1.49 -9.16 -27.81
N ILE A 251 -1.27 -8.62 -26.61
CA ILE A 251 0.07 -8.28 -26.12
C ILE A 251 0.49 -9.32 -25.08
N PHE A 252 1.68 -9.89 -25.24
CA PHE A 252 2.24 -10.89 -24.34
C PHE A 252 3.17 -10.25 -23.31
N MET A 253 3.47 -10.98 -22.23
CA MET A 253 4.37 -10.49 -21.17
C MET A 253 5.79 -10.22 -21.65
N ARG A 254 6.25 -11.02 -22.62
CA ARG A 254 7.57 -10.88 -23.25
C ARG A 254 7.71 -9.62 -24.11
N ASP A 255 6.59 -9.03 -24.56
CA ASP A 255 6.60 -7.87 -25.45
C ASP A 255 6.75 -6.54 -24.68
N ILE A 256 6.75 -6.59 -23.35
CA ILE A 256 6.89 -5.40 -22.50
C ILE A 256 8.37 -5.09 -22.26
N GLU A 257 8.74 -3.87 -22.61
CA GLU A 257 10.03 -3.29 -22.25
C GLU A 257 10.08 -2.98 -20.75
N ILE A 258 10.93 -3.70 -20.02
CA ILE A 258 11.17 -3.51 -18.59
C ILE A 258 12.66 -3.30 -18.32
N HIS A 259 12.97 -2.63 -17.21
CA HIS A 259 14.34 -2.41 -16.78
C HIS A 259 15.01 -3.76 -16.43
N PRO A 260 16.30 -3.97 -16.77
CA PRO A 260 16.98 -5.28 -16.64
C PRO A 260 17.05 -5.83 -15.20
N SER A 261 16.90 -4.97 -14.19
CA SER A 261 16.86 -5.37 -12.78
C SER A 261 15.54 -6.05 -12.38
N LEU A 262 14.51 -6.00 -13.21
CA LEU A 262 13.22 -6.62 -12.94
C LEU A 262 13.16 -8.02 -13.55
N LYS A 263 13.06 -9.03 -12.69
CA LYS A 263 12.88 -10.42 -13.12
C LYS A 263 11.42 -10.81 -13.00
N LEU A 264 10.79 -11.15 -14.11
CA LEU A 264 9.42 -11.65 -14.12
C LEU A 264 9.33 -12.98 -13.35
N LEU A 265 8.37 -13.09 -12.43
CA LEU A 265 8.16 -14.30 -11.63
C LEU A 265 7.15 -15.28 -12.24
N SER A 266 6.52 -14.89 -13.35
CA SER A 266 5.57 -15.77 -14.05
C SER A 266 6.30 -16.92 -14.72
N LYS A 267 5.74 -18.13 -14.60
CA LYS A 267 6.30 -19.33 -15.25
C LYS A 267 6.09 -19.35 -16.77
N ASN A 268 5.13 -18.59 -17.28
CA ASN A 268 4.73 -18.61 -18.68
C ASN A 268 4.71 -17.18 -19.22
N GLU A 269 5.75 -16.84 -19.99
CA GLU A 269 5.95 -15.54 -20.62
C GLU A 269 5.05 -15.32 -21.85
N ASN A 270 4.51 -16.40 -22.40
CA ASN A 270 3.60 -16.38 -23.55
C ASN A 270 2.13 -16.19 -23.14
N MET A 271 1.89 -15.81 -21.88
CA MET A 271 0.56 -15.47 -21.41
C MET A 271 0.21 -14.03 -21.84
N PRO A 272 -0.95 -13.79 -22.46
CA PRO A 272 -1.36 -12.46 -22.86
C PRO A 272 -1.75 -11.60 -21.64
N ILE A 273 -1.42 -10.31 -21.70
CA ILE A 273 -1.75 -9.30 -20.69
C ILE A 273 -3.07 -8.63 -21.01
N CYS A 274 -3.27 -8.30 -22.28
CA CYS A 274 -4.51 -7.77 -22.80
C CYS A 274 -4.80 -8.36 -24.19
N LYS A 275 -6.07 -8.29 -24.55
CA LYS A 275 -6.55 -8.58 -25.91
C LYS A 275 -7.70 -7.67 -26.26
N ILE A 276 -7.88 -7.37 -27.53
CA ILE A 276 -9.08 -6.66 -28.00
C ILE A 276 -10.09 -7.71 -28.47
N VAL A 277 -11.31 -7.64 -27.95
CA VAL A 277 -12.38 -8.58 -28.30
C VAL A 277 -13.47 -7.83 -29.05
N ALA A 278 -13.96 -8.41 -30.15
CA ALA A 278 -15.11 -7.85 -30.86
C ALA A 278 -16.37 -7.89 -29.99
N THR A 279 -17.10 -6.78 -29.93
CA THR A 279 -18.44 -6.78 -29.34
C THR A 279 -19.44 -7.17 -30.43
N SER A 280 -20.23 -8.22 -30.23
CA SER A 280 -21.18 -8.73 -31.24
C SER A 280 -22.40 -7.83 -31.51
N LEU A 281 -22.40 -6.58 -31.03
CA LEU A 281 -23.49 -5.63 -31.17
C LEU A 281 -23.48 -4.82 -32.49
N GLY A 282 -22.47 -5.00 -33.34
CA GLY A 282 -22.30 -4.22 -34.57
C GLY A 282 -23.00 -4.74 -35.84
N ASN A 283 -23.85 -5.77 -35.76
CA ASN A 283 -24.44 -6.40 -36.96
C ASN A 283 -25.97 -6.29 -37.05
N ARG A 284 -26.59 -5.23 -36.51
CA ARG A 284 -28.05 -5.03 -36.55
C ARG A 284 -28.56 -3.94 -37.50
N ASP A 285 -27.70 -3.15 -38.13
CA ASP A 285 -28.17 -1.95 -38.88
C ASP A 285 -27.94 -1.99 -40.40
N LEU A 286 -27.72 -3.16 -41.02
CA LEU A 286 -27.50 -3.27 -42.48
C LEU A 286 -28.28 -4.37 -43.20
N LEU A 287 -29.53 -4.65 -42.81
CA LEU A 287 -30.47 -5.32 -43.72
C LEU A 287 -31.78 -4.54 -43.79
N GLY A 288 -31.92 -3.84 -44.91
CA GLY A 288 -33.09 -3.04 -45.25
C GLY A 288 -34.37 -3.87 -45.33
N SER A 289 -35.47 -3.19 -45.01
CA SER A 289 -36.82 -3.34 -45.57
C SER A 289 -37.07 -4.63 -46.38
N GLY A 290 -37.41 -5.71 -45.68
CA GLY A 290 -37.94 -6.93 -46.27
C GLY A 290 -39.03 -7.49 -45.38
N SER A 291 -40.29 -7.24 -45.76
CA SER A 291 -41.50 -7.69 -45.09
C SER A 291 -41.46 -9.20 -44.78
N LEU A 292 -41.43 -9.57 -43.50
CA LEU A 292 -41.56 -10.95 -43.04
C LEU A 292 -42.99 -11.21 -42.57
N ARG A 293 -43.78 -11.85 -43.45
CA ARG A 293 -45.04 -12.50 -43.11
C ARG A 293 -44.75 -13.67 -42.16
N ILE A 294 -45.37 -13.63 -40.98
CA ILE A 294 -45.36 -14.74 -40.02
C ILE A 294 -46.35 -15.80 -40.51
N SER A 295 -45.83 -16.95 -40.93
CA SER A 295 -46.59 -18.18 -41.17
C SER A 295 -46.66 -18.97 -39.88
N SER A 296 -47.85 -19.11 -39.30
CA SER A 296 -48.13 -19.91 -38.12
C SER A 296 -48.22 -21.39 -38.48
N TYR A 297 -47.23 -22.18 -38.07
CA TYR A 297 -47.32 -23.65 -38.08
C TYR A 297 -47.98 -24.14 -36.79
N SER A 298 -49.18 -24.69 -36.95
CA SER A 298 -49.98 -25.36 -35.92
C SER A 298 -49.59 -26.85 -35.85
N SER A 299 -48.88 -27.27 -34.82
CA SER A 299 -48.61 -28.69 -34.54
C SER A 299 -49.73 -29.29 -33.69
N ARG A 300 -50.55 -30.14 -34.32
CA ARG A 300 -51.51 -31.05 -33.67
C ARG A 300 -50.74 -32.19 -33.00
N LEU A 301 -50.87 -32.33 -31.69
CA LEU A 301 -50.59 -33.57 -30.96
C LEU A 301 -51.93 -34.18 -30.55
N GLY A 302 -52.30 -35.26 -31.23
CA GLY A 302 -53.37 -36.15 -30.84
C GLY A 302 -52.77 -37.41 -30.23
N HIS A 303 -52.97 -37.61 -28.93
CA HIS A 303 -52.86 -38.91 -28.29
C HIS A 303 -54.12 -39.09 -27.44
N GLY A 304 -55.05 -39.88 -27.96
CA GLY A 304 -56.10 -40.49 -27.16
C GLY A 304 -55.60 -41.84 -26.65
N PHE A 305 -55.93 -42.17 -25.41
CA PHE A 305 -56.34 -43.52 -25.00
C PHE A 305 -56.90 -43.41 -23.56
N LEU A 306 -58.22 -43.59 -23.43
CA LEU A 306 -58.88 -43.94 -22.17
C LEU A 306 -58.61 -45.43 -21.88
N SER A 307 -58.42 -45.81 -20.62
CA SER A 307 -59.48 -46.48 -19.83
C SER A 307 -58.92 -47.21 -18.59
N THR A 308 -59.69 -47.08 -17.49
CA THR A 308 -59.98 -48.06 -16.42
C THR A 308 -58.89 -48.58 -15.47
N PHE A 309 -59.15 -48.42 -14.16
CA PHE A 309 -59.06 -49.39 -13.02
C PHE A 309 -58.95 -48.55 -11.73
N GLN A 310 -60.03 -48.32 -10.98
CA GLN A 310 -60.73 -49.19 -10.03
C GLN A 310 -59.94 -49.46 -8.73
N SER A 311 -60.61 -49.08 -7.64
CA SER A 311 -60.23 -49.08 -6.22
C SER A 311 -59.95 -50.46 -5.62
N ALA A 312 -59.09 -50.53 -4.59
CA ALA A 312 -59.28 -51.39 -3.41
C ALA A 312 -58.27 -51.06 -2.29
N ASN A 313 -58.83 -50.79 -1.10
CA ASN A 313 -58.31 -50.88 0.28
C ASN A 313 -56.96 -50.26 0.66
#